data_AF-A0A1I7IZ58-F1
#
_entry.id   AF-A0A1I7IZ58-F1
#
_cell.length_a   1.000
_cell.length_b   1.000
_cell.length_c   1.000
_cell.angle_alpha   90.00
_cell.angle_beta   90.00
_cell.angle_gamma   90.00
#
_symmetry.space_group_name_H-M   'P 1'
#
loop_
_entity.id
_entity.type
_entity.pdbx_description
1 polymer ?
#
loop_
_entity_poly.entity_id
_entity_poly.type
_entity_poly.pdbx_seq_one_letter_code
_entity_poly.pdbx_strand_id
1 'polypeptide(L)'
;MDRQQVEGAIESLDSLLQSRNTPEEAFQKWFEDNPVAFYVLGFHYHIPHPKIKAASGELYIPDFMAKRPNSAWEVIELKASATEILRNKDRRETFYASFESYLSQCHEYSEALDDSSARRNLEEKYSIDLMQKRPSSILIAGSGEHLDVARLLRLSSRRTPPIAVYTYDDLRSALLSYRTFNFGEYDSANGICVHSVMYIHRPNGAPTVNHILDIGMHHDRDRVSIYIDEKGCICLRVLDTNGAEHLAHSAKPFEGQLYEVAHWFLFEVGVSDGFGFISIQIDGRYYADIRINDFPFHISHEYVIGSDWEAKAPSWFSFVEMAVLNRALSFEEKMKMRTHSVNAGRHLPAELMDLNWSAYYSAGPGGRLEFRGHKWMHTARHPAGCA
;
A
#
# COMPACT_ATOMS: atom_id res chain seq x y z
N MET A 1 -7.93 2.80 11.68
CA MET A 1 -7.27 2.80 10.36
C MET A 1 -7.27 1.38 9.86
N ASP A 2 -7.59 1.18 8.60
CA ASP A 2 -7.59 -0.15 8.00
C ASP A 2 -6.19 -0.52 7.49
N ARG A 3 -6.04 -1.79 7.10
CA ARG A 3 -4.79 -2.34 6.57
C ARG A 3 -4.35 -1.66 5.28
N GLN A 4 -5.29 -1.35 4.39
CA GLN A 4 -5.03 -0.73 3.09
C GLN A 4 -4.38 0.65 3.24
N GLN A 5 -4.86 1.47 4.17
CA GLN A 5 -4.31 2.79 4.46
C GLN A 5 -2.84 2.70 4.89
N VAL A 6 -2.49 1.77 5.78
CA VAL A 6 -1.12 1.63 6.28
C VAL A 6 -0.19 1.07 5.22
N GLU A 7 -0.57 -0.04 4.59
CA GLU A 7 0.25 -0.68 3.56
C GLU A 7 0.44 0.26 2.35
N GLY A 8 -0.62 0.94 1.91
CA GLY A 8 -0.55 1.94 0.83
C GLY A 8 0.32 3.16 1.17
N ALA A 9 0.31 3.62 2.43
CA ALA A 9 1.21 4.69 2.87
C ALA A 9 2.68 4.26 2.81
N ILE A 10 3.00 3.03 3.26
CA ILE A 10 4.37 2.49 3.18
C ILE A 10 4.83 2.39 1.72
N GLU A 11 4.00 1.83 0.84
CA GLU A 11 4.32 1.67 -0.58
C GLU A 11 4.59 2.99 -1.30
N SER A 12 3.73 3.97 -1.07
CA SER A 12 3.85 5.28 -1.70
C SER A 12 5.03 6.07 -1.13
N LEU A 13 5.34 5.94 0.17
CA LEU A 13 6.54 6.52 0.76
C LEU A 13 7.82 5.89 0.16
N ASP A 14 7.86 4.56 0.05
CA ASP A 14 9.01 3.85 -0.55
C ASP A 14 9.25 4.32 -1.99
N SER A 15 8.19 4.55 -2.74
CA SER A 15 8.26 5.10 -4.11
C SER A 15 8.87 6.51 -4.14
N LEU A 16 8.50 7.38 -3.19
CA LEU A 16 9.05 8.73 -3.07
C LEU A 16 10.52 8.72 -2.66
N LEU A 17 10.91 7.80 -1.77
CA LEU A 17 12.28 7.67 -1.26
C LEU A 17 13.25 7.08 -2.29
N GLN A 18 12.76 6.19 -3.17
CA GLN A 18 13.57 5.63 -4.26
C GLN A 18 13.86 6.64 -5.38
N SER A 19 13.00 7.64 -5.54
CA SER A 19 13.20 8.71 -6.53
C SER A 19 14.24 9.73 -6.04
N ARG A 20 15.35 9.83 -6.78
CA ARG A 20 16.52 10.65 -6.40
C ARG A 20 16.26 12.15 -6.28
N ASN A 21 15.23 12.66 -6.95
CA ASN A 21 14.95 14.09 -7.07
C ASN A 21 13.48 14.41 -6.70
N THR A 22 12.93 13.70 -5.72
CA THR A 22 11.57 13.96 -5.25
C THR A 22 11.51 15.34 -4.58
N PRO A 23 10.68 16.28 -5.09
CA PRO A 23 10.56 17.62 -4.50
C PRO A 23 9.83 17.56 -3.15
N GLU A 24 10.04 18.57 -2.32
CA GLU A 24 9.38 18.74 -1.01
C GLU A 24 7.84 18.71 -1.13
N GLU A 25 7.30 19.34 -2.17
CA GLU A 25 5.86 19.34 -2.48
C GLU A 25 5.27 17.92 -2.62
N ALA A 26 6.04 16.96 -3.11
CA ALA A 26 5.57 15.58 -3.22
C ALA A 26 5.44 14.91 -1.84
N PHE A 27 6.33 15.24 -0.89
CA PHE A 27 6.22 14.78 0.50
C PHE A 27 5.07 15.48 1.23
N GLN A 28 4.89 16.79 1.02
CA GLN A 28 3.74 17.54 1.52
C GLN A 28 2.43 16.88 1.09
N LYS A 29 2.26 16.66 -0.22
CA LYS A 29 1.10 15.99 -0.77
C LYS A 29 0.91 14.59 -0.19
N TRP A 30 1.99 13.83 -0.03
CA TRP A 30 1.92 12.50 0.55
C TRP A 30 1.43 12.51 2.00
N PHE A 31 1.87 13.46 2.84
CA PHE A 31 1.37 13.59 4.21
C PHE A 31 -0.12 13.96 4.23
N GLU A 32 -0.56 14.88 3.36
CA GLU A 32 -1.97 15.26 3.22
C GLU A 32 -2.84 14.07 2.78
N ASP A 33 -2.36 13.26 1.85
CA ASP A 33 -3.07 12.09 1.32
C ASP A 33 -3.00 10.88 2.28
N ASN A 34 -2.08 10.87 3.27
CA ASN A 34 -1.85 9.74 4.20
C ASN A 34 -1.87 10.15 5.68
N PRO A 35 -3.06 10.42 6.27
CA PRO A 35 -3.19 10.81 7.69
C PRO A 35 -2.59 9.82 8.70
N VAL A 36 -2.42 8.55 8.32
CA VAL A 36 -1.73 7.53 9.14
C VAL A 36 -0.32 7.96 9.54
N ALA A 37 0.36 8.75 8.71
CA ALA A 37 1.70 9.28 9.01
C ALA A 37 1.70 10.10 10.30
N PHE A 38 0.71 10.98 10.48
CA PHE A 38 0.54 11.76 11.71
C PHE A 38 0.23 10.87 12.90
N TYR A 39 -0.62 9.86 12.71
CA TYR A 39 -0.98 8.94 13.79
C TYR A 39 0.22 8.15 14.31
N VAL A 40 1.06 7.59 13.43
CA VAL A 40 2.23 6.82 13.87
C VAL A 40 3.32 7.70 14.49
N LEU A 41 3.31 9.00 14.21
CA LEU A 41 4.12 10.01 14.91
C LEU A 41 3.49 10.50 16.24
N GLY A 42 2.31 9.99 16.60
CA GLY A 42 1.63 10.27 17.85
C GLY A 42 0.72 11.50 17.84
N PHE A 43 0.24 11.92 16.67
CA PHE A 43 -0.73 13.01 16.51
C PHE A 43 -2.13 12.48 16.19
N HIS A 44 -3.16 13.16 16.68
CA HIS A 44 -4.56 12.80 16.42
C HIS A 44 -5.31 13.85 15.59
N TYR A 45 -4.69 15.00 15.35
CA TYR A 45 -5.24 16.09 14.54
C TYR A 45 -4.11 16.84 13.86
N HIS A 46 -4.34 17.33 12.65
CA HIS A 46 -3.36 18.12 11.89
C HIS A 46 -4.04 19.15 11.00
N ILE A 47 -3.32 20.20 10.66
CA ILE A 47 -3.72 21.28 9.75
C ILE A 47 -2.61 21.46 8.73
N PRO A 48 -2.88 21.29 7.42
CA PRO A 48 -1.92 21.61 6.37
C PRO A 48 -1.83 23.12 6.14
N HIS A 49 -0.63 23.61 5.89
CA HIS A 49 -0.31 24.99 5.50
C HIS A 49 -1.04 26.07 6.34
N PRO A 50 -1.00 26.00 7.69
CA PRO A 50 -1.65 27.02 8.50
C PRO A 50 -1.00 28.38 8.28
N LYS A 51 -1.81 29.44 8.28
CA LYS A 51 -1.32 30.80 8.06
C LYS A 51 -1.18 31.51 9.41
N ILE A 52 0.06 31.75 9.83
CA ILE A 52 0.40 32.42 11.09
C ILE A 52 0.74 33.88 10.79
N LYS A 53 -0.11 34.80 11.25
CA LYS A 53 0.13 36.23 11.10
C LYS A 53 0.77 36.78 12.37
N ALA A 54 2.05 37.15 12.31
CA ALA A 54 2.78 37.73 13.43
C ALA A 54 2.32 39.17 13.71
N ALA A 55 2.64 39.68 14.90
CA ALA A 55 2.33 41.05 15.30
C ALA A 55 3.02 42.11 14.41
N SER A 56 4.16 41.77 13.82
CA SER A 56 4.86 42.60 12.82
C SER A 56 4.08 42.76 11.51
N GLY A 57 3.03 41.95 11.30
CA GLY A 57 2.30 41.83 10.04
C GLY A 57 2.89 40.79 9.08
N GLU A 58 4.04 40.20 9.42
CA GLU A 58 4.66 39.12 8.65
C GLU A 58 3.80 37.86 8.66
N LEU A 59 3.81 37.15 7.53
CA LEU A 59 3.03 35.94 7.33
C LEU A 59 3.95 34.74 7.24
N TYR A 60 3.79 33.82 8.20
CA TYR A 60 4.48 32.55 8.22
C TYR A 60 3.52 31.42 7.84
N ILE A 61 4.00 30.45 7.08
CA ILE A 61 3.23 29.29 6.63
C ILE A 61 4.13 28.06 6.82
N PRO A 62 4.03 27.36 7.97
CA PRO A 62 4.66 26.04 8.09
C PRO A 62 3.92 25.01 7.24
N ASP A 63 4.55 23.87 7.01
CA ASP A 63 3.95 22.76 6.26
C ASP A 63 2.74 22.17 6.98
N PHE A 64 2.87 21.91 8.29
CA PHE A 64 1.74 21.51 9.13
C PHE A 64 1.80 22.08 10.55
N MET A 65 0.64 22.10 11.19
CA MET A 65 0.53 22.07 12.66
C MET A 65 -0.23 20.81 13.07
N ALA A 66 0.26 20.10 14.08
CA ALA A 66 -0.35 18.86 14.56
C ALA A 66 -0.54 18.85 16.08
N LYS A 67 -1.56 18.13 16.55
CA LYS A 67 -1.96 18.07 17.96
C LYS A 67 -1.75 16.67 18.53
N ARG A 68 -1.05 16.58 19.65
CA ARG A 68 -0.88 15.35 20.44
C ARG A 68 -2.09 15.08 21.34
N PRO A 69 -2.34 13.82 21.77
CA PRO A 69 -3.46 13.49 22.66
C PRO A 69 -3.52 14.28 23.97
N ASN A 70 -2.37 14.73 24.49
CA ASN A 70 -2.27 15.60 25.66
C ASN A 70 -2.59 17.09 25.37
N SER A 71 -3.13 17.40 24.19
CA SER A 71 -3.43 18.74 23.69
C SER A 71 -2.24 19.66 23.39
N ALA A 72 -1.00 19.16 23.46
CA ALA A 72 0.15 19.92 22.98
C ALA A 72 0.11 20.05 21.45
N TRP A 73 0.43 21.26 20.96
CA TRP A 73 0.55 21.55 19.54
C TRP A 73 2.01 21.57 19.14
N GLU A 74 2.29 21.08 17.93
CA GLU A 74 3.62 21.08 17.35
C GLU A 74 3.56 21.61 15.92
N VAL A 75 4.58 22.38 15.54
CA VAL A 75 4.80 22.80 14.15
C VAL A 75 5.61 21.73 13.45
N ILE A 76 5.22 21.31 12.25
CA ILE A 76 5.96 20.33 11.46
C ILE A 76 6.44 21.01 10.19
N GLU A 77 7.73 20.87 9.92
CA GLU A 77 8.41 21.31 8.70
C GLU A 77 8.98 20.08 7.99
N LEU A 78 8.76 19.98 6.69
CA LEU A 78 9.27 18.95 5.81
C LEU A 78 10.44 19.51 4.99
N LYS A 79 11.38 18.63 4.65
CA LYS A 79 12.41 18.89 3.65
C LYS A 79 12.50 17.73 2.67
N ALA A 80 12.91 17.98 1.44
CA ALA A 80 13.09 16.93 0.44
C ALA A 80 14.02 15.80 0.96
N SER A 81 13.76 14.54 0.59
CA SER A 81 14.62 13.41 0.96
C SER A 81 16.06 13.56 0.42
N ALA A 82 16.20 14.21 -0.74
CA ALA A 82 17.47 14.49 -1.40
C ALA A 82 18.18 15.74 -0.87
N THR A 83 17.61 16.45 0.11
CA THR A 83 18.32 17.53 0.81
C THR A 83 19.62 16.91 1.33
N GLU A 84 20.76 17.34 0.78
CA GLU A 84 22.08 16.67 0.88
C GLU A 84 22.52 16.45 2.33
N ILE A 85 21.92 15.48 3.01
CA ILE A 85 22.38 14.94 4.27
C ILE A 85 23.51 14.00 3.85
N LEU A 86 24.67 14.61 3.64
CA LEU A 86 25.98 14.00 3.60
C LEU A 86 26.18 12.84 2.61
N ARG A 87 26.40 13.19 1.33
CA ARG A 87 27.20 12.35 0.42
C ARG A 87 28.64 12.81 0.23
N ASN A 88 29.03 14.00 0.72
CA ASN A 88 30.37 14.54 0.47
C ASN A 88 31.03 15.16 1.71
N LYS A 89 32.22 14.68 2.09
CA LYS A 89 32.98 15.14 3.27
C LYS A 89 33.36 16.63 3.19
N ASP A 90 33.58 17.15 1.99
CA ASP A 90 34.03 18.54 1.77
C ASP A 90 32.90 19.57 1.87
N ARG A 91 31.64 19.14 1.91
CA ARG A 91 30.45 20.02 1.98
C ARG A 91 29.79 20.09 3.37
N ARG A 92 30.45 19.55 4.40
CA ARG A 92 29.90 19.50 5.76
C ARG A 92 29.54 20.87 6.32
N GLU A 93 30.35 21.90 6.12
CA GLU A 93 30.07 23.24 6.64
C GLU A 93 28.85 23.90 5.98
N THR A 94 28.76 23.83 4.65
CA THR A 94 27.58 24.32 3.90
C THR A 94 26.30 23.58 4.29
N PHE A 95 26.40 22.28 4.57
CA PHE A 95 25.29 21.50 5.10
C PHE A 95 24.82 22.04 6.45
N TYR A 96 25.72 22.23 7.42
CA TYR A 96 25.32 22.74 8.73
C TYR A 96 24.74 24.16 8.65
N ALA A 97 25.23 25.00 7.74
CA ALA A 97 24.62 26.31 7.48
C ALA A 97 23.18 26.17 6.94
N SER A 98 22.96 25.25 6.01
CA SER A 98 21.62 24.96 5.45
C SER A 98 20.69 24.37 6.51
N PHE A 99 21.19 23.45 7.34
CA PHE A 99 20.42 22.84 8.41
C PHE A 99 20.06 23.85 9.51
N GLU A 100 20.99 24.73 9.89
CA GLU A 100 20.72 25.84 10.81
C GLU A 100 19.65 26.79 10.25
N SER A 101 19.60 27.00 8.93
CA SER A 101 18.51 27.74 8.28
C SER A 101 17.16 27.06 8.51
N TYR A 102 17.08 25.74 8.36
CA TYR A 102 15.83 24.98 8.62
C TYR A 102 15.41 25.03 10.09
N LEU A 103 16.38 24.94 11.01
CA LEU A 103 16.12 25.12 12.44
C LEU A 103 15.66 26.55 12.76
N SER A 104 16.21 27.57 12.09
CA SER A 104 15.78 28.97 12.25
C SER A 104 14.33 29.13 11.82
N GLN A 105 13.97 28.61 10.65
CA GLN A 105 12.61 28.64 10.12
C GLN A 105 11.60 27.99 11.10
N CYS A 106 11.93 26.80 11.61
CA CYS A 106 11.13 26.12 12.65
C CYS A 106 10.98 26.96 13.93
N HIS A 107 12.03 27.68 14.33
CA HIS A 107 12.03 28.53 15.52
C HIS A 107 11.18 29.78 15.31
N GLU A 108 11.28 30.43 14.16
CA GLU A 108 10.51 31.61 13.77
C GLU A 108 9.00 31.33 13.80
N TYR A 109 8.57 30.16 13.32
CA TYR A 109 7.17 29.75 13.40
C TYR A 109 6.68 29.62 14.84
N SER A 110 7.46 28.97 15.70
CA SER A 110 7.16 28.85 17.13
C SER A 110 7.14 30.22 17.80
N GLU A 111 8.10 31.10 17.49
CA GLU A 111 8.22 32.43 18.09
C GLU A 111 7.07 33.36 17.67
N ALA A 112 6.63 33.30 16.42
CA ALA A 112 5.44 34.02 15.95
C ALA A 112 4.19 33.67 16.76
N LEU A 113 4.11 32.45 17.29
CA LEU A 113 3.04 31.96 18.15
C LEU A 113 3.22 32.28 19.63
N ASP A 114 4.22 33.07 20.03
CA ASP A 114 4.32 33.62 21.38
C ASP A 114 3.33 34.77 21.60
N ASP A 115 2.99 35.48 20.52
CA ASP A 115 2.02 36.58 20.54
C ASP A 115 0.57 36.06 20.65
N SER A 116 -0.21 36.63 21.57
CA SER A 116 -1.61 36.23 21.78
C SER A 116 -2.52 36.56 20.60
N SER A 117 -2.24 37.62 19.84
CA SER A 117 -3.02 37.99 18.65
C SER A 117 -2.81 37.00 17.51
N ALA A 118 -1.58 36.51 17.32
CA ALA A 118 -1.26 35.48 16.34
C ALA A 118 -1.99 34.16 16.67
N ARG A 119 -1.94 33.73 17.94
CA ARG A 119 -2.67 32.53 18.40
C ARG A 119 -4.17 32.68 18.22
N ARG A 120 -4.77 33.81 18.65
CA ARG A 120 -6.20 34.06 18.49
C ARG A 120 -6.64 34.04 17.02
N ASN A 121 -5.83 34.58 16.12
CA ASN A 121 -6.14 34.52 14.69
C ASN A 121 -6.20 33.09 14.14
N LEU A 122 -5.28 32.23 14.60
CA LEU A 122 -5.28 30.80 14.28
C LEU A 122 -6.50 30.07 14.86
N GLU A 123 -6.81 30.33 16.13
CA GLU A 123 -7.97 29.74 16.82
C GLU A 123 -9.26 30.07 16.10
N GLU A 124 -9.48 31.35 15.77
CA GLU A 124 -10.67 31.82 15.04
C GLU A 124 -10.74 31.23 13.63
N LYS A 125 -9.61 31.15 12.92
CA LYS A 125 -9.58 30.71 11.52
C LYS A 125 -9.73 29.20 11.35
N TYR A 126 -9.08 28.41 12.21
CA TYR A 126 -9.02 26.96 12.10
C TYR A 126 -9.87 26.24 13.14
N SER A 127 -10.61 26.98 13.97
CA SER A 127 -11.45 26.44 15.05
C SER A 127 -10.68 25.53 16.00
N ILE A 128 -9.48 25.96 16.40
CA ILE A 128 -8.60 25.25 17.32
C ILE A 128 -8.49 25.94 18.66
N ASP A 129 -7.99 25.21 19.65
CA ASP A 129 -7.64 25.72 20.98
C ASP A 129 -6.11 25.63 21.15
N LEU A 130 -5.42 26.77 21.09
CA LEU A 130 -3.97 26.89 21.14
C LEU A 130 -3.56 27.73 22.34
N MET A 131 -3.67 27.15 23.53
CA MET A 131 -3.25 27.80 24.78
C MET A 131 -1.72 27.87 24.94
N GLN A 132 -0.98 26.99 24.23
CA GLN A 132 0.47 26.88 24.34
C GLN A 132 1.17 28.07 23.69
N LYS A 133 2.03 28.75 24.47
CA LYS A 133 3.02 29.68 23.92
C LYS A 133 4.18 28.90 23.34
N ARG A 134 4.69 29.33 22.17
CA ARG A 134 5.87 28.75 21.53
C ARG A 134 5.80 27.22 21.42
N PRO A 135 4.89 26.66 20.59
CA PRO A 135 4.80 25.22 20.38
C PRO A 135 6.13 24.65 19.90
N SER A 136 6.48 23.44 20.34
CA SER A 136 7.68 22.76 19.84
C SER A 136 7.57 22.47 18.35
N SER A 137 8.72 22.35 17.68
CA SER A 137 8.76 22.09 16.24
C SER A 137 9.37 20.73 15.95
N ILE A 138 8.93 20.10 14.87
CA ILE A 138 9.50 18.90 14.27
C ILE A 138 10.00 19.26 12.88
N LEU A 139 11.23 18.84 12.59
CA LEU A 139 11.79 18.81 11.24
C LEU A 139 11.82 17.36 10.74
N ILE A 140 11.23 17.09 9.58
CA ILE A 140 11.29 15.79 8.90
C ILE A 140 12.11 15.92 7.61
N ALA A 141 13.19 15.15 7.49
CA ALA A 141 14.09 15.21 6.35
C ALA A 141 14.58 13.82 5.90
N GLY A 142 15.36 13.75 4.81
CA GLY A 142 16.03 12.51 4.41
C GLY A 142 17.02 12.00 5.47
N SER A 143 17.34 10.71 5.47
CA SER A 143 18.53 10.22 6.18
C SER A 143 19.72 10.20 5.21
N GLY A 144 20.89 10.53 5.72
CA GLY A 144 22.14 10.43 4.98
C GLY A 144 23.06 9.40 5.59
N GLU A 145 23.76 8.63 4.76
CA GLU A 145 24.72 7.59 5.19
C GLU A 145 25.84 8.10 6.13
N HIS A 146 26.01 9.41 6.26
CA HIS A 146 27.03 10.03 7.10
C HIS A 146 26.48 11.06 8.08
N LEU A 147 25.18 11.00 8.39
CA LEU A 147 24.53 11.92 9.33
C LEU A 147 25.18 11.88 10.72
N ASP A 148 25.75 13.02 11.14
CA ASP A 148 26.25 13.22 12.49
C ASP A 148 25.07 13.50 13.43
N VAL A 149 24.38 12.42 13.81
CA VAL A 149 23.19 12.45 14.66
C VAL A 149 23.49 13.17 15.98
N ALA A 150 24.67 12.97 16.57
CA ALA A 150 25.04 13.61 17.82
C ALA A 150 25.12 15.14 17.68
N ARG A 151 25.70 15.63 16.58
CA ARG A 151 25.73 17.07 16.30
C ARG A 151 24.34 17.63 16.01
N LEU A 152 23.49 16.92 15.25
CA LEU A 152 22.12 17.37 15.01
C LEU A 152 21.29 17.46 16.29
N LEU A 153 21.37 16.44 17.15
CA LEU A 153 20.72 16.44 18.46
C LEU A 153 21.22 17.61 19.32
N ARG A 154 22.52 17.93 19.25
CA ARG A 154 23.08 19.08 19.97
C ARG A 154 22.59 20.42 19.42
N LEU A 155 22.47 20.59 18.11
CA LEU A 155 21.98 21.84 17.50
C LEU A 155 20.50 22.05 17.80
N SER A 156 19.71 21.00 17.68
CA SER A 156 18.27 21.02 17.87
C SER A 156 17.84 21.19 19.34
N SER A 157 18.56 20.56 20.28
CA SER A 157 18.32 20.71 21.73
C SER A 157 18.71 22.07 22.31
N ARG A 158 19.55 22.85 21.62
CA ARG A 158 19.92 24.21 22.04
C ARG A 158 18.82 25.25 21.82
N ARG A 159 17.80 24.92 21.03
CA ARG A 159 16.67 25.82 20.76
C ARG A 159 15.68 25.78 21.92
N THR A 160 14.97 26.88 22.12
CA THR A 160 13.92 26.99 23.15
C THR A 160 12.64 27.52 22.48
N PRO A 161 11.62 26.67 22.24
CA PRO A 161 11.55 25.24 22.58
C PRO A 161 12.53 24.37 21.76
N PRO A 162 12.88 23.17 22.25
CA PRO A 162 13.67 22.22 21.47
C PRO A 162 12.97 21.85 20.17
N ILE A 163 13.76 21.62 19.13
CA ILE A 163 13.27 21.12 17.84
C ILE A 163 13.53 19.61 17.81
N ALA A 164 12.53 18.80 17.51
CA ALA A 164 12.72 17.38 17.26
C ALA A 164 13.08 17.17 15.77
N VAL A 165 13.95 16.20 15.49
CA VAL A 165 14.36 15.87 14.13
C VAL A 165 14.00 14.41 13.88
N TYR A 166 13.19 14.18 12.85
CA TYR A 166 12.85 12.86 12.35
C TYR A 166 13.37 12.71 10.92
N THR A 167 13.65 11.48 10.53
CA THR A 167 13.92 11.13 9.15
C THR A 167 12.70 10.46 8.52
N TYR A 168 12.62 10.47 7.19
CA TYR A 168 11.63 9.64 6.49
C TYR A 168 11.81 8.14 6.77
N ASP A 169 13.02 7.69 7.10
CA ASP A 169 13.27 6.31 7.53
C ASP A 169 12.71 6.02 8.92
N ASP A 170 12.73 7.00 9.84
CA ASP A 170 12.07 6.88 11.14
C ASP A 170 10.55 6.76 10.97
N LEU A 171 9.98 7.59 10.10
CA LEU A 171 8.55 7.52 9.75
C LEU A 171 8.19 6.18 9.11
N ARG A 172 8.98 5.72 8.14
CA ARG A 172 8.81 4.41 7.51
C ARG A 172 8.89 3.28 8.53
N SER A 173 9.84 3.35 9.46
CA SER A 173 10.00 2.36 10.54
C SER A 173 8.81 2.36 11.49
N ALA A 174 8.27 3.54 11.82
CA ALA A 174 7.06 3.68 12.62
C ALA A 174 5.83 3.07 11.91
N LEU A 175 5.66 3.33 10.61
CA LEU A 175 4.60 2.71 9.80
C LEU A 175 4.72 1.18 9.76
N LEU A 176 5.92 0.64 9.52
CA LEU A 176 6.17 -0.80 9.50
C LEU A 176 5.92 -1.45 10.86
N SER A 177 6.32 -0.78 11.94
CA SER A 177 6.08 -1.26 13.31
C SER A 177 4.59 -1.29 13.62
N TYR A 178 3.87 -0.23 13.27
CA TYR A 178 2.42 -0.16 13.42
C TYR A 178 1.73 -1.26 12.61
N ARG A 179 2.13 -1.46 11.34
CA ARG A 179 1.61 -2.52 10.47
C ARG A 179 1.84 -3.90 11.08
N THR A 180 3.06 -4.19 11.51
CA THR A 180 3.42 -5.49 12.08
C THR A 180 2.62 -5.77 13.35
N PHE A 181 2.46 -4.77 14.20
CA PHE A 181 1.69 -4.91 15.45
C PHE A 181 0.21 -5.19 15.20
N ASN A 182 -0.43 -4.50 14.23
CA ASN A 182 -1.88 -4.61 14.02
C ASN A 182 -2.27 -5.67 12.98
N PHE A 183 -1.38 -5.99 12.04
CA PHE A 183 -1.66 -6.83 10.86
C PHE A 183 -0.58 -7.90 10.63
N GLY A 184 0.30 -8.14 11.60
CA GLY A 184 1.31 -9.21 11.53
C GLY A 184 0.69 -10.60 11.44
N GLU A 185 -0.49 -10.80 12.05
CA GLU A 185 -1.21 -12.09 12.06
C GLU A 185 -1.67 -12.57 10.67
N TYR A 186 -1.67 -11.69 9.66
CA TYR A 186 -1.95 -12.04 8.26
C TYR A 186 -0.72 -12.55 7.52
N ASP A 187 0.48 -12.23 7.99
CA ASP A 187 1.72 -12.59 7.28
C ASP A 187 2.02 -14.07 7.45
N SER A 188 2.26 -14.74 6.33
CA SER A 188 2.61 -16.17 6.31
C SER A 188 1.57 -17.09 6.96
N ALA A 189 0.33 -16.62 7.13
CA ALA A 189 -0.77 -17.44 7.62
C ALA A 189 -0.97 -18.67 6.71
N ASN A 190 -1.25 -19.83 7.31
CA ASN A 190 -1.53 -21.05 6.55
C ASN A 190 -2.76 -20.82 5.67
N GLY A 191 -2.73 -21.24 4.41
CA GLY A 191 -3.90 -21.05 3.56
C GLY A 191 -3.58 -21.18 2.08
N ILE A 192 -4.19 -20.33 1.28
CA ILE A 192 -3.99 -20.25 -0.16
C ILE A 192 -3.73 -18.80 -0.52
N CYS A 193 -2.71 -18.58 -1.35
CA CYS A 193 -2.46 -17.31 -1.99
C CYS A 193 -2.33 -17.53 -3.49
N VAL A 194 -3.11 -16.79 -4.27
CA VAL A 194 -3.05 -16.80 -5.73
C VAL A 194 -2.58 -15.43 -6.18
N HIS A 195 -1.39 -15.40 -6.74
CA HIS A 195 -0.77 -14.23 -7.33
C HIS A 195 -0.80 -14.37 -8.85
N SER A 196 -1.29 -13.36 -9.58
CA SER A 196 -1.29 -13.43 -11.03
C SER A 196 -1.26 -12.06 -11.70
N VAL A 197 -0.63 -11.99 -12.87
CA VAL A 197 -0.79 -10.86 -13.80
C VAL A 197 -1.70 -11.34 -14.93
N MET A 198 -2.93 -10.82 -14.98
CA MET A 198 -3.95 -11.30 -15.91
C MET A 198 -4.69 -10.16 -16.63
N TYR A 199 -5.24 -10.53 -17.78
CA TYR A 199 -6.10 -9.74 -18.66
C TYR A 199 -7.47 -10.36 -18.59
N ILE A 200 -8.43 -9.61 -18.10
CA ILE A 200 -9.82 -10.05 -18.12
C ILE A 200 -10.43 -9.60 -19.44
N HIS A 201 -10.95 -10.54 -20.22
CA HIS A 201 -11.61 -10.24 -21.47
C HIS A 201 -13.10 -10.03 -21.25
N ARG A 202 -13.72 -9.13 -22.02
CA ARG A 202 -15.18 -8.98 -21.98
C ARG A 202 -15.83 -10.23 -22.61
N PRO A 203 -16.79 -10.88 -21.93
CA PRO A 203 -17.51 -11.98 -22.54
C PRO A 203 -18.30 -11.50 -23.77
N ASN A 204 -18.23 -12.28 -24.85
CA ASN A 204 -19.05 -12.02 -26.05
C ASN A 204 -20.49 -12.46 -25.76
N GLY A 205 -21.37 -11.52 -25.43
CA GLY A 205 -22.81 -11.77 -25.28
C GLY A 205 -23.38 -11.33 -23.93
N ALA A 206 -24.38 -12.07 -23.44
CA ALA A 206 -24.99 -11.79 -22.15
C ALA A 206 -23.96 -11.97 -21.02
N PRO A 207 -24.00 -11.12 -19.97
CA PRO A 207 -23.17 -11.32 -18.79
C PRO A 207 -23.37 -12.72 -18.23
N THR A 208 -22.28 -13.45 -18.04
CA THR A 208 -22.27 -14.79 -17.46
C THR A 208 -21.10 -14.86 -16.50
N VAL A 209 -21.18 -15.79 -15.55
CA VAL A 209 -20.09 -16.01 -14.60
C VAL A 209 -18.83 -16.46 -15.35
N ASN A 210 -17.74 -15.74 -15.16
CA ASN A 210 -16.42 -16.01 -15.76
C ASN A 210 -15.50 -16.62 -14.70
N HIS A 211 -15.31 -17.94 -14.73
CA HIS A 211 -14.47 -18.64 -13.76
C HIS A 211 -12.99 -18.55 -14.12
N ILE A 212 -12.16 -18.11 -13.18
CA ILE A 212 -10.72 -17.92 -13.39
C ILE A 212 -9.96 -19.13 -12.84
N LEU A 213 -10.22 -19.47 -11.58
CA LEU A 213 -9.52 -20.53 -10.85
C LEU A 213 -10.46 -21.17 -9.84
N ASP A 214 -10.39 -22.49 -9.71
CA ASP A 214 -11.11 -23.26 -8.71
C ASP A 214 -10.14 -24.24 -8.05
N ILE A 215 -10.10 -24.28 -6.72
CA ILE A 215 -9.17 -25.08 -5.93
C ILE A 215 -10.00 -25.92 -4.95
N GLY A 216 -9.77 -27.22 -4.89
CA GLY A 216 -10.62 -28.15 -4.13
C GLY A 216 -11.36 -29.15 -5.02
N MET A 217 -11.39 -30.41 -4.59
CA MET A 217 -12.12 -31.48 -5.29
C MET A 217 -13.52 -31.75 -4.74
N HIS A 218 -13.81 -31.27 -3.52
CA HIS A 218 -15.09 -31.48 -2.87
C HIS A 218 -16.14 -30.49 -3.40
N HIS A 219 -17.36 -30.97 -3.62
CA HIS A 219 -18.43 -30.13 -4.15
C HIS A 219 -18.92 -29.11 -3.11
N ASP A 220 -18.87 -29.46 -1.83
CA ASP A 220 -19.60 -28.81 -0.75
C ASP A 220 -18.72 -28.33 0.40
N ARG A 221 -17.39 -28.47 0.34
CA ARG A 221 -16.46 -28.06 1.41
C ARG A 221 -15.04 -27.85 0.91
N ASP A 222 -14.20 -27.21 1.71
CA ASP A 222 -12.75 -27.03 1.49
C ASP A 222 -12.40 -26.63 0.05
N ARG A 223 -13.14 -25.64 -0.48
CA ARG A 223 -13.06 -25.22 -1.89
C ARG A 223 -12.93 -23.72 -2.01
N VAL A 224 -12.07 -23.25 -2.90
CA VAL A 224 -11.86 -21.83 -3.20
C VAL A 224 -12.14 -21.59 -4.67
N SER A 225 -13.06 -20.68 -4.99
CA SER A 225 -13.37 -20.29 -6.37
C SER A 225 -13.10 -18.80 -6.57
N ILE A 226 -12.32 -18.47 -7.60
CA ILE A 226 -12.09 -17.11 -8.09
C ILE A 226 -12.82 -16.96 -9.41
N TYR A 227 -13.72 -15.99 -9.48
CA TYR A 227 -14.54 -15.77 -10.67
C TYR A 227 -15.03 -14.32 -10.73
N ILE A 228 -15.54 -13.91 -11.89
CA ILE A 228 -16.27 -12.66 -12.06
C ILE A 228 -17.74 -13.02 -12.21
N ASP A 229 -18.60 -12.41 -11.40
CA ASP A 229 -20.04 -12.68 -11.41
C ASP A 229 -20.74 -12.04 -12.64
N GLU A 230 -22.04 -12.29 -12.78
CA GLU A 230 -22.85 -11.72 -13.87
C GLU A 230 -22.95 -10.19 -13.83
N LYS A 231 -22.61 -9.57 -12.70
CA LYS A 231 -22.60 -8.11 -12.54
C LYS A 231 -21.23 -7.53 -12.89
N GLY A 232 -20.22 -8.35 -13.16
CA GLY A 232 -18.86 -7.92 -13.42
C GLY A 232 -18.03 -7.71 -12.16
N CYS A 233 -18.47 -8.16 -10.99
CA CYS A 233 -17.71 -8.08 -9.75
C CYS A 233 -16.74 -9.26 -9.64
N ILE A 234 -15.46 -8.98 -9.37
CA ILE A 234 -14.51 -10.03 -8.99
C ILE A 234 -14.90 -10.60 -7.62
N CYS A 235 -14.90 -11.93 -7.53
CA CYS A 235 -15.35 -12.70 -6.39
C CYS A 235 -14.30 -13.74 -6.01
N LEU A 236 -14.13 -13.93 -4.71
CA LEU A 236 -13.37 -14.99 -4.08
C LEU A 236 -14.30 -15.67 -3.08
N ARG A 237 -14.81 -16.84 -3.47
CA ARG A 237 -15.70 -17.67 -2.66
C ARG A 237 -14.91 -18.79 -2.00
N VAL A 238 -15.17 -19.03 -0.74
CA VAL A 238 -14.63 -20.17 0.01
C VAL A 238 -15.77 -20.98 0.61
N LEU A 239 -15.78 -22.28 0.38
CA LEU A 239 -16.55 -23.25 1.16
C LEU A 239 -15.62 -23.80 2.23
N ASP A 240 -15.96 -23.61 3.50
CA ASP A 240 -15.16 -24.11 4.61
C ASP A 240 -15.36 -25.63 4.82
N THR A 241 -14.69 -26.23 5.80
CA THR A 241 -14.78 -27.68 6.08
C THR A 241 -16.19 -28.14 6.45
N ASN A 242 -17.00 -27.24 7.00
CA ASN A 242 -18.40 -27.51 7.34
C ASN A 242 -19.35 -27.21 6.17
N GLY A 243 -18.82 -26.73 5.04
CA GLY A 243 -19.57 -26.32 3.87
C GLY A 243 -20.26 -24.97 3.99
N ALA A 244 -19.91 -24.16 4.99
CA ALA A 244 -20.40 -22.78 5.04
C ALA A 244 -19.70 -21.95 3.96
N GLU A 245 -20.50 -21.13 3.27
CA GLU A 245 -20.01 -20.24 2.22
C GLU A 245 -19.55 -18.90 2.80
N HIS A 246 -18.34 -18.50 2.43
CA HIS A 246 -17.74 -17.21 2.75
C HIS A 246 -17.37 -16.52 1.43
N LEU A 247 -17.93 -15.34 1.18
CA LEU A 247 -17.76 -14.63 -0.09
C LEU A 247 -17.12 -13.26 0.14
N ALA A 248 -15.95 -13.07 -0.44
CA ALA A 248 -15.35 -11.76 -0.65
C ALA A 248 -15.63 -11.33 -2.10
N HIS A 249 -16.08 -10.10 -2.31
CA HIS A 249 -16.27 -9.56 -3.66
C HIS A 249 -15.97 -8.06 -3.70
N SER A 250 -15.57 -7.58 -4.86
CA SER A 250 -15.42 -6.14 -5.11
C SER A 250 -16.72 -5.38 -4.85
N ALA A 251 -16.63 -4.20 -4.24
CA ALA A 251 -17.79 -3.36 -3.95
C ALA A 251 -18.46 -2.77 -5.21
N LYS A 252 -17.73 -2.71 -6.32
CA LYS A 252 -18.20 -2.21 -7.61
C LYS A 252 -17.79 -3.18 -8.73
N PRO A 253 -18.63 -3.34 -9.77
CA PRO A 253 -18.26 -4.03 -10.98
C PRO A 253 -16.97 -3.49 -11.59
N PHE A 254 -16.29 -4.34 -12.36
CA PHE A 254 -15.26 -3.88 -13.28
C PHE A 254 -15.87 -2.91 -14.30
N GLU A 255 -15.47 -1.65 -14.18
CA GLU A 255 -15.72 -0.64 -15.18
C GLU A 255 -14.86 -0.92 -16.42
N GLY A 256 -15.21 -0.30 -17.55
CA GLY A 256 -14.60 -0.62 -18.84
C GLY A 256 -13.06 -0.51 -18.90
N GLN A 257 -12.45 0.19 -17.95
CA GLN A 257 -10.99 0.38 -17.82
C GLN A 257 -10.24 -0.85 -17.27
N LEU A 258 -10.94 -1.79 -16.63
CA LEU A 258 -10.33 -3.00 -16.04
C LEU A 258 -10.36 -4.22 -16.99
N TYR A 259 -11.08 -4.10 -18.10
CA TYR A 259 -11.09 -5.10 -19.16
C TYR A 259 -10.02 -4.78 -20.21
N GLU A 260 -9.48 -5.83 -20.82
CA GLU A 260 -8.47 -5.72 -21.90
C GLU A 260 -7.19 -4.99 -21.48
N VAL A 261 -6.91 -4.93 -20.17
CA VAL A 261 -5.70 -4.35 -19.59
C VAL A 261 -5.11 -5.35 -18.61
N ALA A 262 -3.77 -5.39 -18.55
CA ALA A 262 -3.05 -6.19 -17.57
C ALA A 262 -3.25 -5.62 -16.18
N HIS A 263 -3.69 -6.46 -15.25
CA HIS A 263 -3.74 -6.11 -13.84
C HIS A 263 -2.98 -7.15 -13.02
N TRP A 264 -2.36 -6.68 -11.95
CA TRP A 264 -1.78 -7.53 -10.92
C TRP A 264 -2.86 -7.87 -9.90
N PHE A 265 -3.12 -9.16 -9.72
CA PHE A 265 -4.09 -9.68 -8.77
C PHE A 265 -3.41 -10.48 -7.68
N LEU A 266 -3.92 -10.31 -6.47
CA LEU A 266 -3.58 -11.12 -5.32
C LEU A 266 -4.89 -11.53 -4.62
N PHE A 267 -5.12 -12.83 -4.54
CA PHE A 267 -6.23 -13.44 -3.82
C PHE A 267 -5.66 -14.20 -2.64
N GLU A 268 -6.18 -13.98 -1.44
CA GLU A 268 -5.71 -14.70 -0.26
C GLU A 268 -6.88 -15.29 0.52
N VAL A 269 -6.66 -16.51 0.97
CA VAL A 269 -7.46 -17.18 1.98
C VAL A 269 -6.46 -17.62 3.04
N GLY A 270 -6.57 -17.11 4.26
CA GLY A 270 -5.65 -17.44 5.34
C GLY A 270 -6.37 -17.89 6.58
N VAL A 271 -5.74 -18.78 7.33
CA VAL A 271 -6.15 -19.27 8.65
C VAL A 271 -5.05 -18.90 9.62
N SER A 272 -5.41 -18.14 10.64
CA SER A 272 -4.55 -17.71 11.74
C SER A 272 -5.17 -18.15 13.08
N ASP A 273 -4.46 -17.91 14.17
CA ASP A 273 -4.93 -18.32 15.50
C ASP A 273 -6.25 -17.60 15.87
N GLY A 274 -7.36 -18.34 15.84
CA GLY A 274 -8.68 -17.87 16.23
C GLY A 274 -9.47 -17.12 15.14
N PHE A 275 -8.95 -16.96 13.93
CA PHE A 275 -9.70 -16.36 12.82
C PHE A 275 -9.17 -16.77 11.44
N GLY A 276 -10.05 -16.69 10.45
CA GLY A 276 -9.70 -16.72 9.04
C GLY A 276 -9.80 -15.35 8.39
N PHE A 277 -9.19 -15.20 7.23
CA PHE A 277 -9.38 -14.02 6.39
C PHE A 277 -9.46 -14.39 4.91
N ILE A 278 -10.18 -13.56 4.17
CA ILE A 278 -10.30 -13.65 2.71
C ILE A 278 -10.06 -12.26 2.14
N SER A 279 -9.11 -12.10 1.23
CA SER A 279 -8.76 -10.81 0.64
C SER A 279 -8.67 -10.87 -0.88
N ILE A 280 -9.04 -9.77 -1.52
CA ILE A 280 -8.87 -9.53 -2.95
C ILE A 280 -8.14 -8.21 -3.10
N GLN A 281 -6.98 -8.23 -3.74
CA GLN A 281 -6.20 -7.05 -4.07
C GLN A 281 -5.95 -6.98 -5.58
N ILE A 282 -6.12 -5.79 -6.14
CA ILE A 282 -5.82 -5.50 -7.55
C ILE A 282 -4.94 -4.26 -7.61
N ASP A 283 -3.80 -4.37 -8.28
CA ASP A 283 -2.78 -3.32 -8.42
C ASP A 283 -2.40 -2.66 -7.07
N GLY A 284 -2.33 -3.46 -6.00
CA GLY A 284 -1.99 -3.00 -4.65
C GLY A 284 -3.15 -2.45 -3.84
N ARG A 285 -4.35 -2.33 -4.41
CA ARG A 285 -5.55 -1.83 -3.70
C ARG A 285 -6.42 -2.99 -3.25
N TYR A 286 -6.87 -2.97 -2.01
CA TYR A 286 -7.83 -3.95 -1.52
C TYR A 286 -9.22 -3.62 -2.08
N TYR A 287 -9.85 -4.63 -2.68
CA TYR A 287 -11.24 -4.59 -3.15
C TYR A 287 -12.17 -5.34 -2.21
N ALA A 288 -11.62 -6.28 -1.45
CA ALA A 288 -12.26 -6.94 -0.31
C ALA A 288 -11.19 -7.37 0.69
N ASP A 289 -11.50 -7.26 1.98
CA ASP A 289 -10.68 -7.77 3.08
C ASP A 289 -11.64 -8.12 4.22
N ILE A 290 -11.96 -9.40 4.36
CA ILE A 290 -12.94 -9.89 5.35
C ILE A 290 -12.25 -10.77 6.39
N ARG A 291 -12.64 -10.57 7.65
CA ARG A 291 -12.21 -11.38 8.79
C ARG A 291 -13.37 -12.26 9.24
N ILE A 292 -13.10 -13.54 9.45
CA ILE A 292 -14.06 -14.57 9.80
C ILE A 292 -13.64 -15.18 11.13
N ASN A 293 -14.51 -15.15 12.13
CA ASN A 293 -14.25 -15.85 13.40
C ASN A 293 -14.52 -17.34 13.21
N ASP A 294 -13.68 -18.20 13.81
CA ASP A 294 -13.82 -19.65 13.75
C ASP A 294 -13.94 -20.16 12.30
N PHE A 295 -12.82 -20.14 11.56
CA PHE A 295 -12.76 -20.50 10.15
C PHE A 295 -12.09 -21.87 9.93
N PRO A 296 -12.83 -23.00 10.09
CA PRO A 296 -12.29 -24.33 9.87
C PRO A 296 -12.13 -24.55 8.37
N PHE A 297 -10.92 -24.35 7.85
CA PHE A 297 -10.64 -24.50 6.42
C PHE A 297 -9.39 -25.36 6.22
N HIS A 298 -9.51 -26.42 5.40
CA HIS A 298 -8.38 -27.24 5.01
C HIS A 298 -7.94 -26.88 3.58
N ILE A 299 -6.63 -26.75 3.41
CA ILE A 299 -6.02 -26.38 2.13
C ILE A 299 -6.05 -27.61 1.21
N SER A 300 -6.70 -27.49 0.04
CA SER A 300 -6.53 -28.41 -1.08
C SER A 300 -5.44 -27.92 -2.03
N HIS A 301 -4.81 -28.84 -2.75
CA HIS A 301 -3.73 -28.55 -3.69
C HIS A 301 -4.13 -28.83 -5.15
N GLU A 302 -5.32 -29.38 -5.36
CA GLU A 302 -5.89 -29.68 -6.66
C GLU A 302 -6.64 -28.47 -7.19
N TYR A 303 -6.33 -28.05 -8.41
CA TYR A 303 -6.93 -26.85 -8.98
C TYR A 303 -7.21 -26.95 -10.48
N VAL A 304 -8.23 -26.22 -10.91
CA VAL A 304 -8.67 -26.04 -12.30
C VAL A 304 -8.56 -24.57 -12.66
N ILE A 305 -7.83 -24.27 -13.73
CA ILE A 305 -7.70 -22.93 -14.30
C ILE A 305 -8.63 -22.83 -15.50
N GLY A 306 -9.39 -21.75 -15.61
CA GLY A 306 -10.21 -21.47 -16.79
C GLY A 306 -11.56 -22.19 -16.85
N SER A 307 -12.03 -22.73 -15.72
CA SER A 307 -13.39 -23.24 -15.54
C SER A 307 -13.66 -23.46 -14.05
N ASP A 308 -14.84 -23.97 -13.72
CA ASP A 308 -15.13 -24.55 -12.42
C ASP A 308 -14.62 -26.01 -12.34
N TRP A 309 -14.61 -26.60 -11.15
CA TRP A 309 -14.22 -28.00 -10.95
C TRP A 309 -15.02 -29.00 -11.80
N GLU A 310 -16.27 -28.65 -12.18
CA GLU A 310 -17.12 -29.49 -13.04
C GLU A 310 -16.87 -29.30 -14.55
N ALA A 311 -15.96 -28.39 -14.93
CA ALA A 311 -15.65 -28.02 -16.30
C ALA A 311 -16.87 -27.51 -17.11
N LYS A 312 -17.86 -26.92 -16.45
CA LYS A 312 -19.10 -26.39 -17.04
C LYS A 312 -19.04 -24.88 -17.22
N ALA A 313 -18.37 -24.18 -16.31
CA ALA A 313 -18.34 -22.73 -16.31
C ALA A 313 -17.41 -22.18 -17.42
N PRO A 314 -17.85 -21.14 -18.15
CA PRO A 314 -17.01 -20.51 -19.15
C PRO A 314 -15.94 -19.63 -18.49
N SER A 315 -14.93 -19.27 -19.30
CA SER A 315 -13.84 -18.42 -18.84
C SER A 315 -13.26 -17.58 -19.97
N TRP A 316 -13.02 -16.30 -19.69
CA TRP A 316 -12.50 -15.31 -20.62
C TRP A 316 -11.41 -14.47 -19.94
N PHE A 317 -10.21 -15.02 -19.83
CA PHE A 317 -9.02 -14.30 -19.39
C PHE A 317 -7.76 -14.89 -20.02
N SER A 318 -6.68 -14.11 -19.98
CA SER A 318 -5.32 -14.51 -20.32
C SER A 318 -4.40 -14.11 -19.17
N PHE A 319 -3.29 -14.82 -18.92
CA PHE A 319 -2.35 -14.43 -17.87
C PHE A 319 -0.88 -14.59 -18.29
N VAL A 320 -0.03 -13.68 -17.80
CA VAL A 320 1.44 -13.75 -17.95
C VAL A 320 2.00 -14.80 -17.00
N GLU A 321 1.59 -14.69 -15.75
CA GLU A 321 2.13 -15.40 -14.61
C GLU A 321 0.99 -15.71 -13.66
N MET A 322 1.00 -16.92 -13.11
CA MET A 322 0.13 -17.32 -12.02
C MET A 322 0.94 -18.19 -11.07
N ALA A 323 0.98 -17.80 -9.80
CA ALA A 323 1.61 -18.52 -8.72
C ALA A 323 0.54 -18.84 -7.67
N VAL A 324 0.36 -20.13 -7.36
CA VAL A 324 -0.52 -20.62 -6.31
C VAL A 324 0.36 -21.12 -5.17
N LEU A 325 0.19 -20.55 -3.99
CA LEU A 325 1.01 -20.78 -2.80
C LEU A 325 0.12 -21.31 -1.67
N ASN A 326 0.68 -22.15 -0.81
CA ASN A 326 -0.01 -22.77 0.32
C ASN A 326 0.02 -21.94 1.62
N ARG A 327 0.25 -20.63 1.49
CA ARG A 327 0.22 -19.67 2.59
C ARG A 327 0.00 -18.26 2.05
N ALA A 328 -0.50 -17.38 2.90
CA ALA A 328 -0.46 -15.95 2.64
C ALA A 328 0.99 -15.47 2.50
N LEU A 329 1.20 -14.43 1.71
CA LEU A 329 2.51 -13.80 1.58
C LEU A 329 2.72 -12.84 2.74
N SER A 330 3.95 -12.77 3.26
CA SER A 330 4.33 -11.65 4.13
C SER A 330 4.27 -10.33 3.35
N PHE A 331 4.10 -9.21 4.05
CA PHE A 331 4.09 -7.90 3.41
C PHE A 331 5.31 -7.64 2.51
N GLU A 332 6.51 -8.00 2.96
CA GLU A 332 7.73 -7.84 2.16
C GLU A 332 7.71 -8.69 0.88
N GLU A 333 7.21 -9.93 0.97
CA GLU A 333 7.07 -10.80 -0.21
C GLU A 333 6.05 -10.26 -1.19
N LYS A 334 4.90 -9.73 -0.72
CA LYS A 334 3.91 -9.07 -1.58
C LYS A 334 4.54 -7.92 -2.36
N MET A 335 5.32 -7.09 -1.69
CA MET A 335 6.03 -5.98 -2.31
C MET A 335 7.02 -6.42 -3.40
N LYS A 336 7.80 -7.46 -3.11
CA LYS A 336 8.75 -8.04 -4.07
C LYS A 336 8.02 -8.65 -5.27
N MET A 337 6.97 -9.42 -5.03
CA MET A 337 6.16 -10.07 -6.08
C MET A 337 5.45 -9.06 -6.97
N ARG A 338 4.90 -7.99 -6.40
CA ARG A 338 4.29 -6.90 -7.16
C ARG A 338 5.32 -6.17 -8.02
N THR A 339 6.48 -5.85 -7.46
CA THR A 339 7.57 -5.21 -8.21
C THR A 339 8.05 -6.10 -9.35
N HIS A 340 8.21 -7.40 -9.11
CA HIS A 340 8.53 -8.38 -10.13
C HIS A 340 7.48 -8.38 -11.26
N SER A 341 6.21 -8.47 -10.90
CA SER A 341 5.07 -8.50 -11.82
C SER A 341 4.95 -7.25 -12.69
N VAL A 342 5.08 -6.07 -12.09
CA VAL A 342 5.06 -4.78 -12.82
C VAL A 342 6.19 -4.72 -13.83
N ASN A 343 7.38 -5.21 -13.47
CA ASN A 343 8.51 -5.27 -14.39
C ASN A 343 8.29 -6.30 -15.50
N ALA A 344 7.75 -7.48 -15.18
CA ALA A 344 7.44 -8.52 -16.17
C ALA A 344 6.41 -8.03 -17.20
N GLY A 345 5.34 -7.35 -16.75
CA GLY A 345 4.30 -6.81 -17.63
C GLY A 345 4.79 -5.73 -18.58
N ARG A 346 5.77 -4.89 -18.17
CA ARG A 346 6.37 -3.86 -19.05
C ARG A 346 7.18 -4.42 -20.22
N HIS A 347 7.67 -5.65 -20.10
CA HIS A 347 8.50 -6.28 -21.12
C HIS A 347 7.72 -7.13 -22.12
N LEU A 348 6.39 -7.24 -21.96
CA LEU A 348 5.51 -8.01 -22.85
C LEU A 348 4.58 -7.05 -23.60
N PRO A 349 4.94 -6.62 -24.83
CA PRO A 349 4.09 -5.72 -25.61
C PRO A 349 2.73 -6.35 -25.91
N ALA A 350 1.68 -5.53 -25.88
CA ALA A 350 0.31 -5.93 -26.24
C ALA A 350 0.21 -6.54 -27.66
N GLU A 351 1.14 -6.19 -28.55
CA GLU A 351 1.27 -6.75 -29.91
C GLU A 351 1.52 -8.27 -29.93
N LEU A 352 2.04 -8.87 -28.85
CA LEU A 352 2.16 -10.33 -28.72
C LEU A 352 0.80 -11.03 -28.49
N MET A 353 -0.29 -10.29 -28.29
CA MET A 353 -1.64 -10.82 -28.03
C MET A 353 -2.46 -11.12 -29.28
N ASP A 354 -2.09 -10.56 -30.44
CA ASP A 354 -2.70 -10.90 -31.73
C ASP A 354 -2.28 -12.29 -32.24
N LEU A 355 -1.43 -12.98 -31.49
CA LEU A 355 -0.91 -14.29 -31.80
C LEU A 355 -1.73 -15.36 -31.07
N ASN A 356 -2.52 -16.13 -31.83
CA ASN A 356 -3.28 -17.28 -31.34
C ASN A 356 -2.36 -18.45 -30.95
N TRP A 357 -2.19 -18.75 -29.66
CA TRP A 357 -1.45 -19.94 -29.21
C TRP A 357 -2.10 -20.60 -27.99
N SER A 358 -2.80 -21.71 -28.17
CA SER A 358 -3.27 -22.57 -27.07
C SER A 358 -2.24 -23.62 -26.67
N ALA A 359 -2.04 -23.84 -25.37
CA ALA A 359 -1.25 -24.95 -24.83
C ALA A 359 -1.99 -25.59 -23.64
N TYR A 360 -2.14 -26.93 -23.65
CA TYR A 360 -2.79 -27.73 -22.59
C TYR A 360 -1.78 -28.70 -21.99
N TYR A 361 -1.66 -28.79 -20.66
CA TYR A 361 -0.87 -29.84 -20.00
C TYR A 361 -1.39 -30.23 -18.61
N SER A 362 -1.21 -31.51 -18.26
CA SER A 362 -1.32 -32.06 -16.91
C SER A 362 0.05 -32.53 -16.44
N ALA A 363 0.50 -32.16 -15.23
CA ALA A 363 1.60 -32.87 -14.58
C ALA A 363 1.09 -33.96 -13.65
N GLY A 364 1.83 -35.05 -13.61
CA GLY A 364 1.69 -36.05 -12.55
C GLY A 364 2.25 -35.56 -11.20
N PRO A 365 1.99 -36.29 -10.11
CA PRO A 365 2.34 -35.87 -8.75
C PRO A 365 3.86 -35.73 -8.56
N GLY A 366 4.30 -34.63 -7.96
CA GLY A 366 5.68 -34.42 -7.51
C GLY A 366 6.66 -33.87 -8.55
N GLY A 367 6.21 -33.53 -9.77
CA GLY A 367 7.04 -32.85 -10.77
C GLY A 367 6.95 -31.32 -10.64
N ARG A 368 8.09 -30.62 -10.57
CA ARG A 368 8.15 -29.18 -10.87
C ARG A 368 7.86 -29.01 -12.37
N LEU A 369 6.67 -28.53 -12.72
CA LEU A 369 6.42 -27.99 -14.05
C LEU A 369 7.05 -26.60 -14.14
N GLU A 370 8.24 -26.53 -14.71
CA GLU A 370 8.87 -25.27 -15.04
C GLU A 370 8.51 -24.92 -16.49
N PHE A 371 7.62 -23.95 -16.67
CA PHE A 371 7.31 -23.42 -17.98
C PHE A 371 8.43 -22.45 -18.39
N ARG A 372 9.38 -22.91 -19.20
CA ARG A 372 10.40 -22.05 -19.81
C ARG A 372 9.96 -21.65 -21.22
N GLY A 373 9.13 -20.62 -21.30
CA GLY A 373 8.73 -20.01 -22.56
C GLY A 373 7.93 -18.72 -22.34
N HIS A 374 8.16 -17.72 -23.18
CA HIS A 374 7.37 -16.48 -23.23
C HIS A 374 5.97 -16.73 -23.86
N LYS A 375 5.16 -17.63 -23.30
CA LYS A 375 3.84 -17.99 -23.86
C LYS A 375 2.72 -17.79 -22.86
N TRP A 376 1.63 -17.25 -23.36
CA TRP A 376 0.36 -17.04 -22.65
C TRP A 376 -0.48 -18.32 -22.68
N MET A 377 -1.22 -18.59 -21.60
CA MET A 377 -2.22 -19.66 -21.57
C MET A 377 -3.61 -19.06 -21.78
N HIS A 378 -4.30 -19.49 -22.83
CA HIS A 378 -5.70 -19.16 -23.10
C HIS A 378 -6.60 -20.32 -22.71
N THR A 379 -7.80 -20.01 -22.22
CA THR A 379 -8.81 -21.03 -21.90
C THR A 379 -9.42 -21.60 -23.19
N ALA A 380 -9.97 -22.81 -23.12
CA ALA A 380 -10.47 -23.56 -24.28
C ALA A 380 -11.56 -22.85 -25.12
N ARG A 381 -12.20 -21.82 -24.55
CA ARG A 381 -13.27 -21.04 -25.19
C ARG A 381 -12.84 -19.62 -25.56
N HIS A 382 -11.57 -19.27 -25.38
CA HIS A 382 -11.02 -18.01 -25.86
C HIS A 382 -11.02 -18.01 -27.40
N PRO A 383 -11.37 -16.90 -28.08
CA PRO A 383 -11.34 -16.82 -29.55
C PRO A 383 -9.99 -17.26 -30.15
N ALA A 384 -8.91 -17.05 -29.40
CA ALA A 384 -7.57 -17.46 -29.79
C ALA A 384 -7.28 -18.98 -29.72
N GLY A 385 -8.08 -19.75 -28.99
CA GLY A 385 -7.97 -21.21 -28.90
C GLY A 385 -8.85 -21.97 -29.90
N CYS A 386 -9.65 -21.27 -30.69
CA CYS A 386 -10.57 -21.85 -31.68
C CYS A 386 -10.13 -21.62 -33.15
N ALA A 387 -8.90 -21.15 -33.38
CA ALA A 387 -8.33 -20.93 -34.71
C ALA A 387 -7.39 -22.04 -35.15
#